data_AF-A0AAW7XN16-F1
#
_entry.id   AF-A0AAW7XN16-F1
#
_cell.length_a   1.000
_cell.length_b   1.000
_cell.length_c   1.000
_cell.angle_alpha   90.00
_cell.angle_beta   90.00
_cell.angle_gamma   90.00
#
_symmetry.space_group_name_H-M   'P 1'
#
loop_
_entity.id
_entity.type
_entity.pdbx_description
1 polymer ?
#
loop_
_entity_poly.entity_id
_entity_poly.type
_entity_poly.pdbx_seq_one_letter_code
_entity_poly.pdbx_strand_id
1 'polypeptide(L)' 'MHDGTPLGNIDGITRINDTIWISDWLAGDLMRSDGSNKQHLGQGLADIGSVGNILYAPMMMDGTVNAWQP' A
#
# COMPACT_ATOMS: atom_id res chain seq x y z
N MET A 1 -3.90 -2.70 19.93
CA MET A 1 -2.65 -3.46 20.09
C MET A 1 -2.60 -4.44 18.93
N HIS A 2 -1.56 -4.41 18.11
CA HIS A 2 -1.34 -5.39 17.04
C HIS A 2 -0.53 -6.55 17.63
N ASP A 3 -0.91 -7.78 17.31
CA ASP A 3 -0.37 -9.04 17.88
C ASP A 3 0.99 -9.46 17.27
N GLY A 4 1.54 -8.66 16.34
CA GLY A 4 2.77 -8.97 15.64
C GLY A 4 2.61 -10.03 14.54
N THR A 5 1.38 -10.39 14.16
CA THR A 5 1.13 -11.26 13.02
C THR A 5 1.67 -10.60 11.73
N PRO A 6 2.53 -11.28 10.95
CA PRO A 6 3.07 -10.74 9.71
C PRO A 6 1.96 -10.41 8.71
N LEU A 7 1.92 -9.15 8.24
CA LEU A 7 1.03 -8.72 7.17
C LEU A 7 1.69 -9.01 5.81
N GLY A 8 1.77 -10.25 5.34
CA GLY A 8 2.22 -10.52 3.95
C GLY A 8 3.65 -10.05 3.59
N ASN A 9 3.90 -9.77 2.31
CA ASN A 9 5.21 -9.37 1.78
C ASN A 9 5.27 -7.86 1.59
N ILE A 10 5.31 -7.14 2.72
CA ILE A 10 5.26 -5.68 2.74
C ILE A 10 6.48 -5.04 2.10
N ASP A 11 6.23 -4.06 1.25
CA ASP A 11 7.28 -3.22 0.67
C ASP A 11 7.16 -1.78 1.21
N GLY A 12 6.11 -1.06 0.84
CA GLY A 12 5.94 0.36 1.15
C GLY A 12 5.01 0.67 2.31
N ILE A 13 5.25 1.81 2.94
CA ILE A 13 4.42 2.38 4.00
C ILE A 13 4.30 3.89 3.85
N THR A 14 3.08 4.41 3.92
CA THR A 14 2.85 5.87 3.92
C THR A 14 1.70 6.26 4.84
N ARG A 15 1.63 7.54 5.18
CA ARG A 15 0.55 8.12 5.99
C ARG A 15 -0.31 9.03 5.13
N ILE A 16 -1.62 8.88 5.22
CA ILE A 16 -2.60 9.82 4.67
C ILE A 16 -3.55 10.18 5.81
N ASN A 17 -3.56 11.47 6.19
CA ASN A 17 -4.20 11.95 7.42
C ASN A 17 -3.69 11.17 8.65
N ASP A 18 -4.57 10.48 9.38
CA ASP A 18 -4.21 9.65 10.54
C ASP A 18 -4.18 8.15 10.24
N THR A 19 -4.25 7.77 8.96
CA THR A 19 -4.23 6.37 8.53
C THR A 19 -2.87 6.00 7.97
N ILE A 20 -2.32 4.88 8.44
CA ILE A 20 -1.14 4.25 7.87
C ILE A 20 -1.60 3.24 6.82
N TRP A 21 -1.08 3.41 5.61
CA TRP A 21 -1.30 2.55 4.47
C TRP A 21 -0.04 1.77 4.15
N ILE A 22 -0.21 0.52 3.73
CA ILE A 22 0.86 -0.44 3.53
C ILE A 22 0.61 -1.18 2.20
N SER A 23 1.64 -1.30 1.35
CA SER A 23 1.61 -2.13 0.15
C SER A 23 2.18 -3.53 0.38
N ASP A 24 1.52 -4.55 -0.18
CA ASP A 24 2.04 -5.91 -0.34
C ASP A 24 2.46 -6.12 -1.79
N TRP A 25 3.77 -6.28 -2.01
CA TRP A 25 4.36 -6.45 -3.34
C TRP A 25 3.90 -7.73 -4.03
N LEU A 26 3.79 -8.82 -3.26
CA LEU A 26 3.52 -10.14 -3.81
C LEU A 26 2.03 -10.31 -4.12
N ALA A 27 1.17 -9.90 -3.18
CA ALA A 27 -0.27 -9.96 -3.36
C ALA A 27 -0.80 -8.82 -4.25
N GLY A 28 -0.08 -7.70 -4.33
CA GLY A 28 -0.56 -6.50 -5.02
C GLY A 28 -1.62 -5.73 -4.26
N ASP A 29 -1.63 -5.86 -2.94
CA ASP A 29 -2.68 -5.32 -2.08
C ASP A 29 -2.22 -4.04 -1.39
N LEU A 30 -3.09 -3.04 -1.34
CA LEU A 30 -2.99 -1.89 -0.47
C LEU A 30 -3.93 -2.08 0.72
N MET A 31 -3.43 -1.91 1.94
CA MET A 31 -4.24 -2.08 3.16
C MET A 31 -3.84 -1.11 4.25
N ARG A 32 -4.66 -0.99 5.28
CA ARG A 32 -4.31 -0.23 6.49
C ARG A 32 -3.37 -1.03 7.38
N SER A 33 -2.67 -0.38 8.30
CA SER A 33 -1.75 -1.03 9.25
C SER A 33 -2.41 -2.04 10.20
N ASP A 34 -3.73 -2.01 10.32
CA ASP A 34 -4.51 -3.00 11.06
C ASP A 34 -4.94 -4.20 10.19
N GLY A 35 -4.53 -4.24 8.93
CA GLY A 35 -4.92 -5.26 7.94
C GLY A 35 -6.29 -5.05 7.31
N SER A 36 -7.01 -3.99 7.68
CA SER A 36 -8.34 -3.67 7.15
C SER A 36 -8.27 -2.89 5.82
N ASN A 37 -9.43 -2.74 5.16
CA ASN A 37 -9.59 -1.98 3.92
C ASN A 37 -8.59 -2.41 2.82
N LYS A 38 -8.46 -3.72 2.66
CA LYS A 38 -7.60 -4.33 1.65
C LYS A 38 -8.19 -4.09 0.25
N GLN A 39 -7.38 -3.51 -0.62
CA GLN A 39 -7.72 -3.25 -2.02
C GLN A 39 -6.63 -3.78 -2.93
N HIS A 40 -7.02 -4.55 -3.93
CA HIS A 40 -6.07 -5.09 -4.89
C HIS A 40 -5.77 -4.07 -5.99
N LEU A 41 -4.52 -3.60 -6.06
CA LEU A 41 -4.04 -2.67 -7.08
C LEU A 41 -3.24 -3.36 -8.19
N GLY A 42 -2.84 -4.62 -7.98
CA GLY A 42 -2.11 -5.44 -8.94
C GLY A 42 -0.73 -5.86 -8.43
N GLN A 43 -0.27 -7.03 -8.87
CA GLN A 43 1.04 -7.56 -8.49
C GLN A 43 2.17 -6.60 -8.89
N GLY A 44 3.21 -6.53 -8.06
CA GLY A 44 4.32 -5.61 -8.32
C GLY A 44 4.07 -4.18 -7.81
N LEU A 45 3.10 -4.01 -6.90
CA LEU A 45 2.90 -2.79 -6.13
C LEU A 45 4.10 -2.60 -5.18
N ALA A 46 4.95 -1.62 -5.47
CA ALA A 46 6.20 -1.40 -4.73
C ALA A 46 6.04 -0.42 -3.57
N ASP A 47 7.15 0.23 -3.18
CA ASP A 47 7.15 1.32 -2.21
C ASP A 47 6.18 2.45 -2.61
N ILE A 48 5.40 2.95 -1.65
CA ILE A 48 4.29 3.88 -1.87
C ILE A 48 4.56 5.23 -1.20
N GLY A 49 4.16 6.30 -1.86
CA GLY A 49 4.26 7.67 -1.34
C GLY A 49 2.91 8.36 -1.28
N SER A 50 2.80 9.44 -0.50
CA SER A 50 1.58 10.26 -0.50
C SER A 50 1.88 11.76 -0.51
N VAL A 51 0.97 12.52 -1.12
CA VAL A 51 0.94 13.99 -1.04
C VAL A 51 -0.52 14.41 -0.88
N GLY A 52 -0.83 15.04 0.26
CA GLY A 52 -2.22 15.33 0.63
C GLY A 52 -3.04 14.04 0.78
N ASN A 53 -4.13 13.93 0.02
CA ASN A 53 -5.00 12.75 0.00
C ASN A 53 -4.74 11.83 -1.21
N ILE A 54 -3.64 12.04 -1.94
CA ILE A 54 -3.27 11.22 -3.10
C ILE A 54 -2.15 10.28 -2.68
N LEU A 55 -2.35 9.00 -2.95
CA LEU A 55 -1.35 7.95 -2.88
C LEU A 55 -0.76 7.72 -4.27
N TYR A 56 0.56 7.62 -4.34
CA TYR A 56 1.29 7.24 -5.54
C TYR A 56 1.81 5.82 -5.36
N ALA A 57 1.43 4.96 -6.30
CA ALA A 57 1.69 3.53 -6.31
C ALA A 57 2.50 3.17 -7.56
N PRO A 58 3.83 3.06 -7.46
CA PRO A 58 4.67 2.47 -8.50
C PRO A 58 4.31 1.00 -8.72
N MET A 59 4.05 0.64 -9.98
CA MET A 59 3.75 -0.71 -10.43
C MET A 59 4.95 -1.22 -11.25
N MET A 60 5.85 -1.95 -10.60
CA MET A 60 7.14 -2.32 -11.19
C MET A 60 7.02 -3.34 -12.32
N MET A 61 5.97 -4.17 -12.32
CA MET A 61 5.70 -5.09 -13.45
C MET A 61 5.29 -4.35 -14.71
N ASP A 62 4.61 -3.22 -14.55
CA ASP A 62 4.07 -2.43 -15.67
C ASP A 62 4.95 -1.24 -16.04
N GLY A 63 5.90 -0.88 -15.17
CA GLY A 63 6.75 0.31 -15.35
C GLY A 63 5.97 1.63 -15.22
N THR A 64 4.89 1.64 -14.46
CA THR A 64 4.00 2.81 -14.30
C THR A 64 3.96 3.32 -12.86
N VAL A 65 3.42 4.53 -12.68
CA VAL A 65 3.05 5.05 -11.36
C VAL A 65 1.58 5.44 -11.42
N ASN A 66 0.77 4.74 -10.63
CA ASN A 66 -0.66 5.03 -10.52
C ASN A 66 -0.89 6.01 -9.37
N ALA A 67 -1.81 6.95 -9.58
CA ALA A 67 -2.30 7.83 -8.52
C ALA A 67 -3.66 7.31 -8.05
N TRP A 68 -3.85 7.25 -6.73
CA TRP A 68 -5.05 6.71 -6.12
C TRP A 68 -5.51 7.57 -4.93
N GLN A 69 -6.82 7.62 -4.68
CA GLN A 69 -7.41 8.31 -3.53
C GLN A 69 -8.03 7.28 -2.58
N PRO A 70 -7.43 7.07 -1.39
CA PRO A 70 -7.91 6.11 -0.41
C PRO A 70 -9.19 6.38 0.35
#